data_AF-A0A7X2T4L8-F1
#
_entry.id   AF-A0A7X2T4L8-F1
#
_cell.length_a   1.000
_cell.length_b   1.000
_cell.length_c   1.000
_cell.angle_alpha   90.00
_cell.angle_beta   90.00
_cell.angle_gamma   90.00
#
_symmetry.space_group_name_H-M   'P 1'
#
loop_
_entity.id
_entity.type
_entity.pdbx_description
1 polymer ?
#
loop_
_entity_poly.entity_id
_entity_poly.type
_entity_poly.pdbx_seq_one_letter_code
_entity_poly.pdbx_strand_id
1 'polypeptide(L)'
;MNFTYYPVYDVLKKSKFRASFHLKEYDQQYIKEKGMDVMTRHAYDFIVQRLKYKLINDGKQTPMKGHPVFIAMHACACCCRGCLHKWHHIDSNMVLEEEQINTIVSILINWIVLELECI
;
A
#
# COMPACT_ATOMS: atom_id res chain seq x y z
N MET A 1 12.59 -11.59 -10.23
CA MET A 1 11.26 -10.97 -10.43
C MET A 1 11.45 -9.71 -11.25
N ASN A 2 10.59 -9.43 -12.24
CA ASN A 2 10.67 -8.17 -12.99
C ASN A 2 10.06 -7.06 -12.14
N PHE A 3 10.89 -6.11 -11.71
CA PHE A 3 10.47 -4.95 -10.94
C PHE A 3 9.74 -3.96 -11.83
N THR A 4 8.54 -3.58 -11.41
CA THR A 4 7.83 -2.47 -12.06
C THR A 4 8.16 -1.19 -11.31
N TYR A 5 8.84 -0.27 -11.98
CA TYR A 5 9.10 1.03 -11.42
C TYR A 5 7.84 1.90 -11.47
N TYR A 6 7.40 2.41 -10.31
CA TYR A 6 6.29 3.35 -10.23
C TYR A 6 6.80 4.76 -9.94
N PRO A 7 6.56 5.75 -10.83
CA PRO A 7 7.03 7.13 -10.65
C PRO A 7 6.60 7.80 -9.34
N VAL A 8 5.47 7.34 -8.76
CA VAL A 8 4.96 7.84 -7.47
C VAL A 8 5.96 7.67 -6.33
N TYR A 9 6.86 6.67 -6.40
CA TYR A 9 7.87 6.46 -5.38
C TYR A 9 8.86 7.63 -5.26
N ASP A 10 9.26 8.28 -6.36
CA ASP A 10 10.17 9.44 -6.31
C ASP A 10 9.58 10.59 -5.51
N VAL A 11 8.28 10.82 -5.66
CA VAL A 11 7.60 11.93 -5.00
C VAL A 11 7.31 11.58 -3.55
N LEU A 12 6.97 10.33 -3.26
CA LEU A 12 6.71 9.86 -1.90
C LEU A 12 7.98 9.83 -1.04
N LYS A 13 9.14 9.47 -1.61
CA LYS A 13 10.44 9.52 -0.91
C LYS A 13 10.83 10.93 -0.44
N LYS A 14 10.32 11.98 -1.10
CA LYS A 14 10.53 13.38 -0.67
C LYS A 14 9.67 13.77 0.54
N SER A 15 8.60 13.04 0.83
CA SER A 15 7.76 13.28 2.00
C SER A 15 8.36 12.60 3.23
N LYS A 16 8.83 13.40 4.21
CA LYS A 16 9.40 12.87 5.47
C LYS A 16 8.49 11.86 6.18
N PHE A 17 7.18 12.10 6.16
CA PHE A 17 6.20 11.19 6.76
C PHE A 17 6.09 9.87 5.99
N ARG A 18 6.03 9.91 4.66
CA ARG A 18 5.89 8.68 3.84
C ARG A 18 7.18 7.88 3.81
N ALA A 19 8.32 8.57 3.76
CA ALA A 19 9.64 7.97 3.78
C ALA A 19 10.03 7.38 5.15
N SER A 20 9.30 7.65 6.23
CA SER A 20 9.62 7.08 7.55
C SER A 20 9.09 5.66 7.77
N PHE A 21 8.30 5.13 6.84
CA PHE A 21 7.75 3.79 6.94
C PHE A 21 8.73 2.77 6.38
N HIS A 22 9.07 1.76 7.18
CA HIS A 22 9.93 0.65 6.81
C HIS A 22 9.43 -0.65 7.42
N LEU A 23 9.73 -1.78 6.76
CA LEU A 23 9.44 -3.11 7.32
C LEU A 23 10.39 -3.42 8.49
N LYS A 24 9.82 -3.77 9.64
CA LYS A 24 10.61 -4.24 10.79
C LYS A 24 10.90 -5.73 10.68
N GLU A 25 11.82 -6.24 11.50
CA GLU A 25 12.20 -7.66 11.49
C GLU A 25 11.01 -8.61 11.58
N TYR A 26 10.05 -8.34 12.47
CA TYR A 26 8.85 -9.17 12.60
C TYR A 26 7.94 -9.09 11.37
N ASP A 27 7.88 -7.95 10.67
CA ASP A 27 7.11 -7.79 9.43
C ASP A 27 7.76 -8.63 8.31
N GLN A 28 9.09 -8.57 8.21
CA GLN A 28 9.87 -9.34 7.24
C GLN A 28 9.76 -10.85 7.51
N GLN A 29 9.84 -11.27 8.77
CA GLN A 29 9.64 -12.66 9.17
C GLN A 29 8.24 -13.15 8.79
N TYR A 30 7.20 -12.36 9.08
CA TYR A 30 5.83 -12.71 8.69
C TYR A 30 5.70 -12.90 7.17
N ILE A 31 6.32 -12.02 6.36
CA ILE A 31 6.31 -12.17 4.90
C ILE A 31 7.05 -13.44 4.47
N LYS A 32 8.23 -13.72 5.06
CA LYS A 32 9.01 -14.94 4.76
C LYS A 32 8.23 -16.22 5.11
N GLU A 33 7.50 -16.22 6.23
CA GLU A 33 6.68 -17.36 6.67
C GLU A 33 5.42 -17.58 5.82
N LYS A 34 4.76 -16.50 5.38
CA LYS A 34 3.48 -16.59 4.65
C LYS A 34 3.64 -16.60 3.13
N GLY A 35 4.69 -16.00 2.61
CA GLY A 35 4.95 -15.85 1.19
C GLY A 35 4.20 -14.68 0.52
N MET A 36 4.64 -14.34 -0.68
CA MET A 36 4.15 -13.17 -1.44
C MET A 36 2.71 -13.33 -1.96
N ASP A 37 2.26 -14.56 -2.24
CA ASP A 37 0.88 -14.81 -2.69
C ASP A 37 -0.12 -14.42 -1.59
N VAL A 38 0.21 -14.72 -0.33
CA VAL A 38 -0.59 -14.32 0.83
C VAL A 38 -0.58 -12.80 0.99
N MET A 39 0.56 -12.15 0.80
CA MET A 39 0.65 -10.68 0.86
C MET A 39 -0.24 -10.03 -0.21
N THR A 40 -0.23 -10.58 -1.43
CA THR A 40 -1.03 -10.10 -2.56
C THR A 40 -2.52 -10.20 -2.26
N ARG A 41 -2.97 -11.35 -1.75
CA ARG A 41 -4.36 -11.55 -1.34
C ARG A 41 -4.77 -10.61 -0.21
N HIS A 42 -3.95 -10.48 0.84
CA HIS A 42 -4.26 -9.57 1.96
C HIS A 42 -4.31 -8.11 1.52
N ALA A 43 -3.43 -7.69 0.61
CA ALA A 43 -3.48 -6.34 0.03
C ALA A 43 -4.78 -6.11 -0.73
N TYR A 44 -5.20 -7.05 -1.56
CA TYR A 44 -6.48 -6.97 -2.27
C TYR A 44 -7.66 -6.86 -1.28
N ASP A 45 -7.72 -7.77 -0.30
CA ASP A 45 -8.79 -7.79 0.70
C ASP A 45 -8.86 -6.48 1.49
N PHE A 46 -7.71 -5.93 1.91
CA PHE A 46 -7.68 -4.66 2.64
C PHE A 46 -8.11 -3.47 1.79
N ILE A 47 -7.72 -3.41 0.52
CA ILE A 47 -8.17 -2.35 -0.39
C ILE A 47 -9.68 -2.45 -0.62
N VAL A 48 -10.19 -3.64 -0.90
CA VAL A 48 -11.62 -3.87 -1.13
C VAL A 48 -12.43 -3.51 0.11
N GLN A 49 -12.04 -4.01 1.28
CA GLN A 49 -12.82 -3.83 2.52
C GLN A 49 -12.75 -2.40 3.04
N ARG A 50 -11.63 -1.68 2.84
CA ARG A 50 -11.40 -0.38 3.49
C ARG A 50 -11.53 0.81 2.56
N LEU A 51 -11.25 0.65 1.26
CA LEU A 51 -11.11 1.75 0.31
C LEU A 51 -11.99 1.63 -0.92
N LYS A 52 -12.64 0.49 -1.19
CA LYS A 52 -13.51 0.34 -2.37
C LYS A 52 -14.60 1.41 -2.42
N TYR A 53 -15.19 1.68 -1.26
CA TYR A 53 -16.16 2.74 -1.06
C TYR A 53 -15.55 3.87 -0.22
N LYS A 54 -16.04 5.10 -0.42
CA LYS A 54 -15.68 6.23 0.42
C LYS A 54 -16.35 6.06 1.80
N LEU A 55 -15.55 5.93 2.84
CA LEU A 55 -16.01 5.87 4.22
C LEU A 55 -15.91 7.26 4.89
N ILE A 56 -16.69 7.48 5.94
CA ILE A 56 -16.76 8.75 6.69
C ILE A 56 -15.42 9.08 7.38
N ASN A 57 -14.63 8.06 7.72
CA ASN A 57 -13.37 8.18 8.47
C ASN A 57 -12.12 8.26 7.57
N ASP A 58 -12.16 9.09 6.52
CA ASP A 58 -10.99 9.35 5.67
C ASP A 58 -9.77 9.80 6.51
N GLY A 59 -8.58 9.36 6.11
CA GLY A 59 -7.35 9.52 6.89
C GLY A 59 -7.16 8.53 8.06
N LYS A 60 -8.20 7.78 8.47
CA LYS A 60 -8.13 6.74 9.52
C LYS A 60 -8.67 5.37 9.07
N GLN A 61 -8.79 5.15 7.76
CA GLN A 61 -9.38 3.93 7.19
C GLN A 61 -8.54 2.68 7.44
N THR A 62 -7.22 2.83 7.62
CA THR A 62 -6.27 1.73 7.78
C THR A 62 -5.39 1.92 9.02
N PRO A 63 -5.14 0.86 9.81
CA PRO A 63 -4.17 0.91 10.90
C PRO A 63 -2.78 1.29 10.38
N MET A 64 -1.93 1.88 11.24
CA MET A 64 -0.55 2.23 10.87
C MET A 64 0.46 1.11 11.15
N LYS A 65 0.06 0.04 11.83
CA LYS A 65 0.91 -1.06 12.33
C LYS A 65 0.12 -2.37 12.37
N GLY A 66 0.82 -3.48 12.60
CA GLY A 66 0.22 -4.80 12.87
C GLY A 66 0.10 -5.70 11.64
N HIS A 67 0.42 -5.20 10.45
CA HIS A 67 0.53 -6.02 9.24
C HIS A 67 1.48 -5.33 8.23
N PRO A 68 2.36 -6.07 7.52
CA PRO A 68 3.28 -5.48 6.54
C PRO A 68 2.59 -4.66 5.45
N VAL A 69 1.45 -5.16 4.95
CA VAL A 69 0.62 -4.44 3.98
C VAL A 69 0.13 -3.09 4.52
N PHE A 70 -0.20 -2.96 5.80
CA PHE A 70 -0.58 -1.65 6.34
C PHE A 70 0.59 -0.67 6.31
N ILE A 71 1.80 -1.13 6.61
CA ILE A 71 3.02 -0.31 6.48
C ILE A 71 3.18 0.15 5.03
N ALA A 72 3.05 -0.78 4.07
CA ALA A 72 3.12 -0.48 2.64
C ALA A 72 2.05 0.54 2.20
N MET A 73 0.81 0.42 2.72
CA MET A 73 -0.28 1.35 2.41
C MET A 73 0.05 2.77 2.85
N HIS A 74 0.67 2.94 4.02
CA HIS A 74 1.11 4.25 4.49
C HIS A 74 2.33 4.76 3.74
N ALA A 75 3.30 3.91 3.43
CA ALA A 75 4.46 4.30 2.62
C ALA A 75 4.05 4.76 1.21
N CYS A 76 3.13 4.03 0.57
CA CYS A 76 2.67 4.26 -0.81
C CYS A 76 1.53 5.27 -0.95
N ALA A 77 1.11 5.92 0.15
CA ALA A 77 -0.07 6.79 0.17
C ALA A 77 -1.35 6.13 -0.37
N CYS A 78 -1.52 4.84 -0.10
CA CYS A 78 -2.72 4.05 -0.38
C CYS A 78 -3.51 3.77 0.91
N CYS A 79 -3.39 4.62 1.93
CA CYS A 79 -3.97 4.39 3.26
C CYS A 79 -5.39 4.92 3.44
N CYS A 80 -5.84 5.83 2.56
CA CYS A 80 -7.18 6.41 2.57
C CYS A 80 -7.56 6.98 1.19
N ARG A 81 -8.84 7.32 0.97
CA ARG A 81 -9.33 7.88 -0.31
C ARG A 81 -8.70 9.22 -0.63
N GLY A 82 -8.53 10.10 0.35
CA GLY A 82 -7.85 11.38 0.16
C GLY A 82 -6.41 11.22 -0.32
N CYS A 83 -5.71 10.17 0.12
CA CYS A 83 -4.36 9.88 -0.34
C CYS A 83 -4.34 9.31 -1.77
N LEU A 84 -5.26 8.40 -2.10
CA LEU A 84 -5.41 7.90 -3.47
C LEU A 84 -5.72 9.04 -4.46
N HIS A 85 -6.57 9.98 -4.07
CA HIS A 85 -6.85 11.16 -4.88
C HIS A 85 -5.63 12.05 -5.09
N LYS A 86 -4.93 12.38 -3.99
CA LYS A 86 -3.77 13.28 -4.04
C LYS A 86 -2.57 12.70 -4.80
N TRP A 87 -2.29 11.41 -4.63
CA TRP A 87 -1.03 10.80 -5.07
C TRP A 87 -1.16 9.90 -6.28
N HIS A 88 -2.35 9.32 -6.49
CA HIS A 88 -2.63 8.37 -7.57
C HIS A 88 -3.70 8.89 -8.54
N HIS A 89 -4.19 10.11 -8.33
CA HIS A 89 -5.22 10.77 -9.16
C HIS A 89 -6.53 9.98 -9.30
N ILE A 90 -6.83 9.10 -8.34
CA ILE A 90 -8.08 8.34 -8.30
C ILE A 90 -9.15 9.17 -7.61
N ASP A 91 -10.26 9.46 -8.28
CA ASP A 91 -11.34 10.27 -7.69
C ASP A 91 -11.90 9.63 -6.42
N SER A 92 -11.81 10.35 -5.31
CA SER A 92 -12.27 9.90 -3.99
C SER A 92 -13.77 9.57 -3.93
N ASN A 93 -14.59 10.17 -4.79
CA ASN A 93 -16.05 10.04 -4.79
C ASN A 93 -16.55 8.87 -5.65
N MET A 94 -15.68 8.29 -6.48
CA MET A 94 -16.00 7.12 -7.27
C MET A 94 -15.71 5.83 -6.50
N VAL A 95 -16.44 4.76 -6.82
CA VAL A 95 -16.11 3.41 -6.36
C VAL A 95 -14.82 2.97 -7.04
N LEU A 96 -13.93 2.28 -6.31
CA LEU A 96 -12.75 1.71 -6.95
C LEU A 96 -13.16 0.59 -7.92
N GLU A 97 -12.70 0.73 -9.15
CA GLU A 97 -12.78 -0.30 -10.18
C GLU A 97 -11.73 -1.39 -9.95
N GLU A 98 -11.97 -2.59 -10.47
CA GLU A 98 -11.08 -3.73 -10.28
C GLU A 98 -9.67 -3.46 -10.80
N GLU A 99 -9.53 -2.79 -11.95
CA GLU A 99 -8.24 -2.39 -12.50
C GLU A 99 -7.48 -1.43 -11.57
N GLN A 100 -8.19 -0.48 -10.95
CA GLN A 100 -7.60 0.45 -9.98
C GLN A 100 -7.15 -0.29 -8.72
N ILE A 101 -7.95 -1.25 -8.23
CA ILE A 101 -7.60 -2.09 -7.08
C ILE A 101 -6.33 -2.89 -7.40
N ASN A 102 -6.30 -3.56 -8.56
CA ASN A 102 -5.16 -4.36 -8.98
C ASN A 102 -3.89 -3.51 -9.11
N THR A 103 -4.01 -2.31 -9.69
CA THR A 103 -2.89 -1.36 -9.78
C THR A 103 -2.37 -0.97 -8.40
N ILE A 104 -3.27 -0.65 -7.45
CA ILE A 104 -2.88 -0.32 -6.08
C ILE A 104 -2.20 -1.52 -5.41
N VAL A 105 -2.74 -2.73 -5.57
CA VAL A 105 -2.15 -3.96 -5.02
C VAL A 105 -0.74 -4.16 -5.58
N SER A 106 -0.54 -4.02 -6.89
CA SER A 106 0.79 -4.13 -7.50
C SER A 106 1.79 -3.12 -6.95
N ILE A 107 1.37 -1.87 -6.73
CA ILE A 107 2.22 -0.84 -6.09
C ILE A 107 2.63 -1.26 -4.66
N LEU A 108 1.70 -1.79 -3.87
CA LEU A 108 1.98 -2.23 -2.49
C LEU A 108 2.93 -3.42 -2.45
N ILE A 109 2.68 -4.42 -3.30
CA ILE A 109 3.50 -5.63 -3.37
C ILE A 109 4.90 -5.30 -3.87
N ASN A 110 5.02 -4.47 -4.91
CA ASN A 110 6.31 -4.03 -5.40
C ASN A 110 7.11 -3.27 -4.34
N TRP A 111 6.46 -2.41 -3.55
CA TRP A 111 7.12 -1.73 -2.42
C TRP A 111 7.61 -2.72 -1.35
N ILE A 112 6.80 -3.73 -0.99
CA ILE A 112 7.18 -4.77 -0.03
C ILE A 112 8.41 -5.54 -0.52
N VAL A 113 8.46 -5.92 -1.79
CA VAL A 113 9.62 -6.64 -2.35
C VAL A 113 10.88 -5.76 -2.29
N LEU A 114 10.77 -4.48 -2.68
CA LEU A 114 11.91 -3.55 -2.60
C LEU A 114 12.44 -3.40 -1.17
N GLU A 115 11.57 -3.31 -0.17
CA GLU A 115 11.99 -3.24 1.24
C GLU A 115 12.63 -4.54 1.77
N LEU A 116 12.31 -5.70 1.17
CA LEU A 116 12.97 -6.96 1.49
C LEU A 116 14.33 -7.13 0.81
N GLU A 117 14.53 -6.49 -0.35
CA GLU A 117 15.78 -6.55 -1.11
C GLU A 117 16.79 -5.48 -0.72
N CYS A 118 16.35 -4.36 -0.16
CA CYS A 118 17.22 -3.28 0.32
C CYS A 118 17.93 -3.59 1.66
N ILE A 119 18.23 -4.86 1.95
CA ILE A 119 19.01 -5.29 3.13
C ILE A 119 20.50 -5.38 2.77
#